data_AF-A0A6M3LHD6-F1
#
_entry.id   AF-A0A6M3LHD6-F1
#
_cell.length_a   1.000
_cell.length_b   1.000
_cell.length_c   1.000
_cell.angle_alpha   90.00
_cell.angle_beta   90.00
_cell.angle_gamma   90.00
#
_symmetry.space_group_name_H-M   'P 1'
#
loop_
_entity.id
_entity.type
_entity.pdbx_description
1 polymer ?
#
loop_
_entity_poly.entity_id
_entity_poly.type
_entity_poly.pdbx_seq_one_letter_code
_entity_poly.pdbx_strand_id
1 'polypeptide(L)'
;MDISEVEKVIGTLNQEMWETNELEYIYLDMSANGYCMVVEFLGHQIWTSEWDEREYNEKEDKYEPLEGYLRREINKEIEKLKRIKL
;
A
#
# COMPACT_ATOMS: atom_id res chain seq x y z
N MET A 1 -13.86 2.66 4.15
CA MET A 1 -13.42 1.32 3.72
C MET A 1 -13.42 0.42 4.94
N ASP A 2 -13.81 -0.83 4.80
CA ASP A 2 -13.79 -1.78 5.92
C ASP A 2 -12.37 -2.32 6.16
N ILE A 3 -12.01 -2.59 7.42
CA ILE A 3 -10.67 -3.07 7.76
C ILE A 3 -10.36 -4.42 7.09
N SER A 4 -11.36 -5.31 6.97
CA SER A 4 -11.16 -6.61 6.33
C SER A 4 -10.88 -6.51 4.83
N GLU A 5 -11.40 -5.46 4.18
CA GLU A 5 -11.10 -5.18 2.76
C GLU A 5 -9.64 -4.76 2.59
N VAL A 6 -9.15 -3.90 3.48
CA VAL A 6 -7.75 -3.43 3.50
C VAL A 6 -6.80 -4.60 3.78
N GLU A 7 -7.09 -5.39 4.83
CA GLU A 7 -6.30 -6.58 5.19
C GLU A 7 -6.20 -7.57 4.04
N LYS A 8 -7.30 -7.81 3.32
CA LYS A 8 -7.30 -8.72 2.18
C LYS A 8 -6.38 -8.25 1.06
N VAL A 9 -6.45 -6.95 0.71
CA VAL A 9 -5.58 -6.37 -0.33
C VAL A 9 -4.12 -6.47 0.09
N ILE A 10 -3.81 -6.12 1.34
CA ILE A 10 -2.44 -6.18 1.88
C ILE A 10 -1.92 -7.62 1.90
N GLY A 11 -2.75 -8.58 2.30
CA GLY A 11 -2.40 -10.00 2.31
C GLY A 11 -2.05 -10.51 0.90
N THR A 12 -2.85 -10.15 -0.11
CA THR A 12 -2.56 -10.49 -1.52
C THR A 12 -1.22 -9.90 -1.97
N LEU A 13 -1.00 -8.60 -1.73
CA LEU A 13 0.25 -7.94 -2.14
C LEU A 13 1.48 -8.51 -1.43
N ASN A 14 1.37 -8.80 -0.12
CA ASN A 14 2.45 -9.42 0.63
C ASN A 14 2.78 -10.82 0.13
N GLN A 15 1.77 -11.63 -0.20
CA GLN A 15 1.98 -12.95 -0.80
C GLN A 15 2.72 -12.84 -2.14
N GLU A 16 2.29 -11.94 -3.02
CA GLU A 16 2.95 -11.74 -4.32
C GLU A 16 4.41 -11.27 -4.18
N MET A 17 4.67 -10.34 -3.25
CA MET A 17 6.02 -9.85 -2.99
C MET A 17 6.93 -10.96 -2.46
N TRP A 18 6.40 -11.82 -1.58
CA TRP A 18 7.10 -13.00 -1.08
C TRP A 18 7.45 -13.97 -2.21
N GLU A 19 6.48 -14.33 -3.05
CA GLU A 19 6.67 -15.24 -4.20
C GLU A 19 7.66 -14.69 -5.23
N THR A 20 7.78 -13.37 -5.35
CA THR A 20 8.67 -12.73 -6.32
C THR A 20 10.10 -12.55 -5.82
N ASN A 21 10.28 -12.22 -4.54
CA ASN A 21 11.58 -11.75 -4.02
C ASN A 21 12.22 -12.69 -2.99
N GLU A 22 11.46 -13.61 -2.37
CA GLU A 22 11.93 -14.45 -1.25
C GLU A 22 12.58 -13.65 -0.09
N LEU A 23 12.25 -12.36 0.03
CA LEU A 23 12.80 -11.47 1.05
C LEU A 23 11.77 -11.25 2.17
N GLU A 24 12.06 -11.80 3.36
CA GLU A 24 11.19 -11.68 4.56
C GLU A 24 10.93 -10.23 4.99
N TYR A 25 11.79 -9.30 4.59
CA TYR A 25 11.76 -7.91 5.07
C TYR A 25 11.07 -6.93 4.11
N ILE A 26 10.64 -7.38 2.93
CA ILE A 26 9.92 -6.53 1.96
C ILE A 26 8.43 -6.88 2.01
N TYR A 27 7.72 -6.23 2.93
CA TYR A 27 6.29 -6.40 3.11
C TYR A 27 5.61 -5.08 3.49
N LEU A 28 4.29 -5.05 3.33
CA LEU A 28 3.41 -4.00 3.81
C LEU A 28 2.99 -4.27 5.25
N ASP A 29 3.21 -3.28 6.11
CA ASP A 29 2.70 -3.27 7.48
C ASP A 29 1.37 -2.51 7.54
N MET A 30 0.41 -3.02 8.30
CA MET A 30 -0.87 -2.37 8.53
C MET A 30 -1.07 -2.19 10.02
N SER A 31 -1.34 -0.96 10.43
CA SER A 31 -1.72 -0.66 11.81
C SER A 31 -2.98 0.20 11.86
N ALA A 32 -3.64 0.18 13.02
CA ALA A 32 -4.75 1.06 13.33
C ALA A 32 -4.49 1.75 14.66
N ASN A 33 -4.59 3.08 14.69
CA ASN A 33 -4.35 3.88 15.90
C ASN A 33 -5.65 4.28 16.64
N GLY A 34 -6.74 3.56 16.37
CA GLY A 34 -8.08 3.85 16.91
C GLY A 34 -8.82 4.98 16.21
N TYR A 35 -8.17 5.70 15.29
CA TYR A 35 -8.78 6.79 14.52
C TYR A 35 -8.71 6.53 13.01
N CYS A 36 -7.57 6.06 12.51
CA CYS A 36 -7.40 5.69 11.11
C CYS A 36 -6.60 4.40 10.97
N MET A 37 -6.72 3.80 9.78
CA MET A 37 -5.82 2.76 9.31
C MET A 37 -4.64 3.42 8.62
N VAL A 38 -3.46 2.82 8.80
CA VAL A 38 -2.20 3.26 8.21
C VAL A 38 -1.53 2.05 7.58
N VAL A 39 -1.04 2.23 6.35
CA VAL A 39 -0.27 1.22 5.63
C VAL A 39 1.12 1.77 5.36
N GLU A 40 2.12 1.00 5.74
CA GLU A 40 3.52 1.35 5.62
C GLU A 40 4.26 0.34 4.73
N PHE A 41 5.24 0.84 3.99
CA PHE A 41 6.17 0.02 3.21
C PHE A 41 7.60 0.48 3.54
N LEU A 42 8.44 -0.45 4.03
CA LEU A 42 9.82 -0.15 4.47
C LEU A 42 9.90 1.02 5.47
N GLY A 43 8.91 1.12 6.38
CA GLY A 43 8.82 2.18 7.39
C GLY A 43 8.34 3.54 6.86
N HIS A 44 7.90 3.62 5.61
CA HIS A 44 7.28 4.81 5.03
C HIS A 44 5.76 4.61 4.93
N GLN A 45 4.98 5.52 5.49
CA GLN A 45 3.54 5.56 5.28
C GLN A 45 3.23 5.79 3.79
N ILE A 46 2.56 4.83 3.15
CA ILE A 46 2.15 4.91 1.75
C ILE A 46 0.64 5.08 1.58
N TRP A 47 -0.16 4.85 2.63
CA TRP A 47 -1.59 5.13 2.61
C TRP A 47 -2.14 5.32 4.03
N THR A 48 -3.22 6.09 4.14
CA THR A 48 -4.02 6.19 5.35
C THR A 48 -5.50 6.41 5.03
N SER A 49 -6.38 5.84 5.85
CA SER A 49 -7.83 6.01 5.69
C SER A 49 -8.33 7.42 6.05
N GLU A 50 -7.52 8.24 6.72
CA GLU A 50 -7.91 9.62 7.09
C GLU A 50 -7.89 10.56 5.88
N TRP A 51 -6.83 10.49 5.08
CA TRP A 51 -6.55 11.43 3.97
C TRP A 51 -6.67 10.77 2.60
N ASP A 52 -7.30 9.60 2.53
CA ASP A 52 -7.38 8.69 1.38
C ASP A 52 -7.17 9.37 0.02
N GLU A 53 -5.91 9.39 -0.44
CA GLU A 53 -5.45 10.17 -1.59
C GLU A 53 -5.73 9.46 -2.93
N ARG A 54 -6.53 8.39 -2.90
CA ARG A 54 -6.92 7.65 -4.10
C ARG A 54 -7.69 8.58 -5.04
N GLU A 55 -7.42 8.47 -6.34
CA GLU A 55 -8.12 9.27 -7.34
C GLU A 55 -9.60 8.89 -7.37
N TYR A 56 -10.49 9.88 -7.38
CA TYR A 56 -11.92 9.66 -7.51
C TYR A 56 -12.34 9.75 -8.99
N ASN A 57 -12.92 8.68 -9.53
CA ASN A 57 -13.43 8.62 -10.89
C ASN A 57 -14.90 9.06 -10.92
N GLU A 58 -15.15 10.29 -11.36
CA GLU A 58 -16.50 10.87 -11.46
C GLU A 58 -17.45 10.08 -12.38
N LYS A 59 -16.93 9.39 -13.40
CA LYS A 59 -17.77 8.62 -14.34
C LYS A 59 -18.32 7.35 -13.72
N GLU A 60 -17.54 6.75 -12.82
CA GLU A 60 -17.88 5.49 -12.16
C GLU A 60 -18.40 5.68 -10.73
N ASP A 61 -18.39 6.93 -10.23
CA ASP A 61 -18.75 7.32 -8.86
C ASP A 61 -17.97 6.50 -7.81
N LYS A 62 -16.69 6.26 -8.07
CA LYS A 62 -15.84 5.37 -7.26
C LYS A 62 -14.40 5.87 -7.18
N TYR A 63 -13.78 5.62 -6.05
CA TYR A 63 -12.33 5.76 -5.89
C TYR A 63 -11.58 4.66 -6.63
N GLU A 64 -10.35 4.97 -7.05
CA GLU A 64 -9.36 4.00 -7.51
C GLU A 64 -9.29 2.80 -6.55
N PRO A 65 -9.23 1.55 -7.06
CA PRO A 65 -9.02 0.39 -6.21
C PRO A 65 -7.76 0.52 -5.35
N LEU A 66 -7.87 0.19 -4.06
CA LEU A 66 -6.75 0.31 -3.11
C LEU A 66 -5.51 -0.47 -3.59
N GLU A 67 -5.71 -1.65 -4.15
CA GLU A 67 -4.61 -2.47 -4.67
C GLU A 67 -3.78 -1.75 -5.74
N GLY A 68 -4.46 -1.11 -6.71
CA GLY A 68 -3.80 -0.37 -7.78
C GLY A 68 -3.00 0.83 -7.24
N TYR A 69 -3.59 1.54 -6.29
CA TYR A 69 -2.95 2.65 -5.59
C TYR A 69 -1.70 2.20 -4.83
N LEU A 70 -1.81 1.16 -3.98
CA LEU A 70 -0.69 0.67 -3.18
C LEU A 70 0.46 0.16 -4.07
N ARG A 71 0.17 -0.54 -5.17
CA ARG A 71 1.20 -0.96 -6.14
C ARG A 71 1.96 0.23 -6.72
N ARG A 72 1.26 1.33 -7.03
CA ARG A 72 1.89 2.57 -7.49
C ARG A 72 2.80 3.17 -6.43
N GLU A 73 2.35 3.27 -5.18
CA GLU A 73 3.15 3.85 -4.10
C GLU A 73 4.38 2.97 -3.75
N ILE A 74 4.22 1.65 -3.68
CA ILE A 74 5.34 0.70 -3.52
C ILE A 74 6.39 0.92 -4.61
N ASN A 75 5.96 0.99 -5.87
CA ASN A 75 6.89 1.22 -6.99
C ASN A 75 7.61 2.57 -6.86
N LYS A 76 6.95 3.63 -6.39
CA LYS A 76 7.62 4.91 -6.12
C LYS A 76 8.72 4.76 -5.06
N GLU A 77 8.46 4.04 -3.98
CA GLU A 77 9.48 3.80 -2.94
C GLU A 77 10.65 2.97 -3.47
N ILE A 78 10.38 1.91 -4.23
CA ILE A 78 11.42 1.09 -4.88
C ILE A 78 12.26 1.94 -5.85
N GLU A 79 11.64 2.81 -6.64
CA GLU A 79 12.36 3.71 -7.55
C GLU A 79 13.24 4.73 -6.81
N LYS A 80 12.86 5.15 -5.59
CA LYS A 80 13.73 5.98 -4.74
C LYS A 80 14.97 5.20 -4.32
N LEU A 81 14.82 3.93 -3.92
CA LEU A 81 15.94 3.06 -3.52
C LEU A 81 16.92 2.82 -4.67
N LYS A 82 16.43 2.59 -5.90
CA LYS A 82 17.28 2.40 -7.09
C LYS A 82 18.17 3.61 -7.41
N ARG A 83 17.81 4.81 -6.95
CA ARG A 83 18.59 6.03 -7.18
C ARG A 83 19.76 6.18 -6.20
N ILE A 84 19.80 5.39 -5.13
CA ILE A 84 20.91 5.38 -4.18
C ILE A 84 22.12 4.75 -4.90
N LYS A 85 23.19 5.54 -5.07
CA LYS A 85 24.51 5.06 -5.49
C LYS A 85 25.37 4.91 -4.25
N LEU A 86 25.81 3.69 -3.97
CA LEU A 86 26.81 3.38 -2.95
C LEU A 86 28.20 3.30 -3.59
#